data_AF-A0A1B8Q7Z1-F1
#
_entry.id   AF-A0A1B8Q7Z1-F1
#
_cell.length_a   1.000
_cell.length_b   1.000
_cell.length_c   1.000
_cell.angle_alpha   90.00
_cell.angle_beta   90.00
_cell.angle_gamma   90.00
#
_symmetry.space_group_name_H-M   'P 1'
#
loop_
_entity.id
_entity.type
_entity.pdbx_description
1 polymer ?
#
loop_
_entity_poly.entity_id
_entity_poly.type
_entity_poly.pdbx_seq_one_letter_code
_entity_poly.pdbx_strand_id
1 'polypeptide(L)'
;MGYQIMNMIDAIYHIQYNPFKYGEYIYRFYSNLPEYQNNILLLPLIIPLCIHSKYTNKITGSNKRSSLLTIFENKKELYDLQERIDALQMLSRQSLQYCLGKELLYLNIDELNIYANNLDKKTVKKFNPDSKIAERLALLFGKYSVDEIYSYLGVKL
;
A
#
# COMPACT_ATOMS: atom_id res chain seq x y z
N MET A 1 10.14 3.56 34.78
CA MET A 1 9.39 2.76 33.79
C MET A 1 7.93 3.17 33.91
N GLY A 2 7.50 4.15 33.11
CA GLY A 2 6.11 4.63 33.15
C GLY A 2 5.25 3.74 32.27
N TYR A 3 4.29 3.02 32.86
CA TYR A 3 3.23 2.40 32.07
C TYR A 3 2.35 3.52 31.51
N GLN A 4 2.38 3.73 30.19
CA GLN A 4 1.34 4.49 29.53
C GLN A 4 0.03 3.70 29.65
N ILE A 5 -0.96 4.29 30.32
CA ILE A 5 -2.32 3.78 30.31
C ILE A 5 -2.83 3.99 28.88
N MET A 6 -2.89 2.90 28.11
CA MET A 6 -3.51 2.89 26.78
C MET A 6 -4.97 3.34 26.94
N ASN A 7 -5.32 4.52 26.44
CA ASN A 7 -6.71 4.97 26.50
C ASN A 7 -7.55 4.15 25.49
N MET A 8 -8.85 4.06 25.71
CA MET A 8 -9.79 3.37 24.81
C MET A 8 -9.68 3.88 23.37
N ILE A 9 -9.42 5.18 23.19
CA ILE A 9 -9.19 5.81 21.89
C ILE A 9 -7.92 5.23 21.23
N ASP A 10 -6.83 5.10 21.98
CA ASP A 10 -5.56 4.53 21.47
C ASP A 10 -5.72 3.05 21.11
N ALA A 11 -6.46 2.30 21.94
CA ALA A 11 -6.76 0.90 21.66
C ALA A 11 -7.59 0.73 20.37
N ILE A 12 -8.63 1.56 20.18
CA ILE A 12 -9.43 1.57 18.95
C ILE A 12 -8.56 1.96 17.75
N TYR A 13 -7.70 2.97 17.91
CA TYR A 13 -6.78 3.40 16.87
C TYR A 13 -5.82 2.27 16.44
N HIS A 14 -5.22 1.56 17.40
CA HIS A 14 -4.33 0.42 17.12
C HIS A 14 -5.05 -0.78 16.50
N ILE A 15 -6.30 -1.04 16.88
CA ILE A 15 -7.13 -2.09 16.25
C ILE A 15 -7.44 -1.71 14.79
N GLN A 16 -7.80 -0.45 14.55
CA GLN A 16 -8.16 0.05 13.22
C GLN A 16 -6.94 0.14 12.30
N TYR A 17 -5.82 0.65 12.80
CA TYR A 17 -4.56 0.86 12.10
C TYR A 17 -3.49 -0.14 12.54
N ASN A 18 -3.80 -1.42 12.33
CA ASN A 18 -2.93 -2.53 12.73
C ASN A 18 -1.90 -2.89 11.64
N PRO A 19 -0.58 -2.76 11.90
CA PRO A 19 0.47 -3.10 10.93
C PRO A 19 0.41 -4.54 10.39
N PHE A 20 -0.12 -5.49 11.15
CA PHE A 20 -0.29 -6.88 10.69
C PHE A 20 -1.33 -6.98 9.59
N LYS A 21 -2.46 -6.27 9.75
CA LYS A 21 -3.52 -6.19 8.73
C LYS A 21 -3.00 -5.51 7.47
N TYR A 22 -2.30 -4.38 7.63
CA TYR A 22 -1.83 -3.59 6.50
C TYR A 22 -0.57 -4.17 5.83
N GLY A 23 0.20 -4.99 6.54
CA GLY A 23 1.28 -5.78 5.95
C GLY A 23 0.79 -6.72 4.85
N GLU A 24 -0.43 -7.25 4.94
CA GLU A 24 -1.01 -8.08 3.87
C GLU A 24 -1.27 -7.28 2.59
N TYR A 25 -1.65 -6.00 2.69
CA TYR A 25 -1.79 -5.10 1.55
C TYR A 25 -0.43 -4.84 0.90
N ILE A 26 0.58 -4.53 1.71
CA ILE A 26 1.95 -4.29 1.22
C ILE A 26 2.50 -5.53 0.53
N TYR A 27 2.37 -6.71 1.16
CA TYR A 27 2.81 -7.96 0.55
C TYR A 27 2.12 -8.19 -0.79
N ARG A 28 0.77 -8.09 -0.85
CA ARG A 28 0.03 -8.31 -2.09
C ARG A 28 0.39 -7.32 -3.19
N PHE A 29 0.72 -6.08 -2.82
CA PHE A 29 1.19 -5.09 -3.77
C PHE A 29 2.52 -5.55 -4.38
N TYR A 30 3.56 -5.73 -3.56
CA TYR A 30 4.90 -6.07 -4.05
C TYR A 30 5.00 -7.47 -4.67
N SER A 31 4.16 -8.43 -4.25
CA SER A 31 4.12 -9.77 -4.87
C SER A 31 3.50 -9.79 -6.27
N ASN A 32 2.81 -8.71 -6.67
CA ASN A 32 2.16 -8.59 -7.97
C ASN A 32 2.65 -7.37 -8.77
N LEU A 33 3.58 -6.60 -8.22
CA LEU A 33 4.23 -5.53 -8.95
C LEU A 33 5.23 -6.17 -9.93
N PRO A 34 5.18 -5.84 -11.23
CA PRO A 34 6.21 -6.28 -12.18
C PRO A 34 7.57 -5.69 -11.79
N GLU A 35 8.65 -6.11 -12.47
CA GLU A 35 9.98 -5.52 -12.26
C GLU A 35 9.92 -4.00 -12.44
N TYR A 36 10.43 -3.29 -11.43
CA TYR A 36 10.17 -1.87 -11.24
C TYR A 36 11.34 -1.23 -10.50
N GLN A 37 11.89 -0.14 -11.03
CA GLN A 37 13.00 0.56 -10.39
C GLN A 37 12.52 1.50 -9.28
N ASN A 38 13.31 1.61 -8.21
CA ASN A 38 13.02 2.46 -7.04
C ASN A 38 11.63 2.21 -6.45
N ASN A 39 11.18 0.95 -6.46
CA ASN A 39 9.80 0.61 -6.15
C ASN A 39 9.44 0.83 -4.66
N ILE A 40 10.44 1.04 -3.79
CA ILE A 40 10.24 1.44 -2.39
C ILE A 40 9.48 2.76 -2.29
N LEU A 41 9.67 3.64 -3.27
CA LEU A 41 8.99 4.94 -3.33
C LEU A 41 7.49 4.78 -3.47
N LEU A 42 6.96 3.63 -3.91
CA LEU A 42 5.51 3.41 -3.98
C LEU A 42 4.87 3.09 -2.63
N LEU A 43 5.65 2.70 -1.62
CA LEU A 43 5.17 2.29 -0.30
C LEU A 43 4.19 3.28 0.34
N PRO A 44 4.44 4.62 0.36
CA PRO A 44 3.56 5.57 1.01
C PRO A 44 2.18 5.65 0.35
N LEU A 45 2.05 5.26 -0.92
CA LEU A 45 0.80 5.35 -1.70
C LEU A 45 -0.14 4.16 -1.46
N ILE A 46 0.40 2.99 -1.08
CA ILE A 46 -0.35 1.73 -1.04
C ILE A 46 -1.55 1.85 -0.10
N ILE A 47 -1.31 2.08 1.19
CA ILE A 47 -2.38 2.10 2.19
C ILE A 47 -3.39 3.24 1.94
N PRO A 48 -2.97 4.49 1.72
CA PRO A 48 -3.91 5.57 1.44
C PRO A 48 -4.81 5.28 0.25
N LEU A 49 -4.32 4.71 -0.85
CA LEU A 49 -5.17 4.45 -2.02
C LEU A 49 -6.08 3.25 -1.82
N CYS A 50 -5.64 2.23 -1.08
CA CYS A 50 -6.43 1.01 -0.86
C CYS A 50 -7.62 1.21 0.09
N ILE A 51 -7.49 2.04 1.13
CA ILE A 51 -8.54 2.18 2.15
C ILE A 51 -9.54 3.30 1.88
N HIS A 52 -9.28 4.15 0.90
CA HIS A 52 -10.13 5.30 0.64
C HIS A 52 -11.37 4.90 -0.14
N SER A 53 -12.54 5.07 0.48
CA SER A 53 -13.83 4.61 -0.05
C SER A 53 -14.11 5.03 -1.50
N LYS A 54 -13.64 6.22 -1.92
CA LYS A 54 -13.85 6.72 -3.30
C LYS A 54 -13.06 5.91 -4.35
N TYR A 55 -11.86 5.43 -4.00
CA TYR A 55 -11.02 4.68 -4.94
C TYR A 55 -11.19 3.17 -4.81
N THR A 56 -11.59 2.69 -3.62
CA THR A 56 -11.63 1.25 -3.34
C THR A 56 -12.43 0.50 -4.41
N ASN A 57 -13.61 1.01 -4.78
CA ASN A 57 -14.46 0.39 -5.79
C ASN A 57 -13.84 0.45 -7.20
N LYS A 58 -13.27 1.60 -7.58
CA LYS A 58 -12.65 1.80 -8.91
C LYS A 58 -11.41 0.92 -9.08
N ILE A 59 -10.53 0.88 -8.09
CA ILE A 59 -9.31 0.05 -8.11
C ILE A 59 -9.68 -1.43 -8.10
N THR A 60 -10.65 -1.85 -7.27
CA THR A 60 -11.08 -3.25 -7.19
C THR A 60 -11.65 -3.76 -8.51
N GLY A 61 -12.43 -2.91 -9.20
CA GLY A 61 -12.98 -3.20 -10.53
C GLY A 61 -12.00 -3.03 -11.70
N SER A 62 -10.78 -2.55 -11.44
CA SER A 62 -9.80 -2.31 -12.49
C SER A 62 -9.32 -3.61 -13.15
N ASN A 63 -8.97 -3.51 -14.43
CA ASN A 63 -8.47 -4.63 -15.22
C ASN A 63 -7.22 -4.22 -16.03
N LYS A 64 -6.71 -5.14 -16.85
CA LYS A 64 -5.49 -4.91 -17.65
C LYS A 64 -5.60 -3.71 -18.61
N ARG A 65 -6.80 -3.27 -18.98
CA ARG A 65 -7.03 -2.09 -19.83
C ARG A 65 -7.22 -0.78 -19.04
N SER A 66 -7.41 -0.85 -17.73
CA SER A 66 -7.55 0.34 -16.88
C SER A 66 -6.25 1.15 -16.84
N SER A 67 -6.38 2.47 -16.78
CA SER A 67 -5.28 3.44 -16.69
C SER A 67 -5.44 4.35 -15.47
N LEU A 68 -4.38 5.05 -15.07
CA LEU A 68 -4.46 6.07 -14.02
C LEU A 68 -5.54 7.10 -14.33
N LEU A 69 -5.71 7.45 -15.61
CA LEU A 69 -6.77 8.34 -16.09
C LEU A 69 -8.16 7.82 -15.76
N THR A 70 -8.46 6.58 -16.11
CA THR A 70 -9.80 6.00 -15.88
C THR A 70 -10.10 5.76 -14.40
N ILE A 71 -9.08 5.45 -13.58
CA ILE A 71 -9.27 5.14 -12.15
C ILE A 71 -9.36 6.41 -11.32
N PHE A 72 -8.55 7.41 -11.65
CA PHE A 72 -8.40 8.65 -10.90
C PHE A 72 -8.77 9.88 -11.77
N GLU A 73 -9.88 9.77 -12.50
CA GLU A 73 -10.38 10.83 -13.39
C GLU A 73 -10.81 12.09 -12.61
N ASN A 74 -11.40 11.90 -11.42
CA ASN A 74 -11.91 12.98 -10.60
C ASN A 74 -10.80 13.54 -9.70
N LYS A 75 -10.03 14.49 -10.22
CA LYS A 75 -8.90 15.11 -9.50
C LYS A 75 -9.28 15.71 -8.14
N LYS A 76 -10.52 16.17 -7.96
CA LYS A 76 -10.99 16.71 -6.67
C LYS A 76 -10.95 15.68 -5.56
N GLU A 77 -11.05 14.40 -5.89
CA GLU A 77 -10.97 13.33 -4.89
C GLU A 77 -9.56 13.20 -4.34
N LEU A 78 -8.52 13.59 -5.10
CA LEU A 78 -7.10 13.45 -4.73
C LEU A 78 -6.55 14.60 -3.89
N TYR A 79 -7.35 15.66 -3.63
CA TYR A 79 -6.84 16.88 -3.00
C TYR A 79 -6.31 16.66 -1.58
N ASP A 80 -6.87 15.70 -0.85
CA ASP A 80 -6.43 15.31 0.49
C ASP A 80 -5.40 14.17 0.47
N LEU A 81 -4.99 13.67 -0.71
CA LEU A 81 -4.15 12.48 -0.79
C LEU A 81 -2.79 12.69 -0.12
N GLN A 82 -2.18 13.87 -0.26
CA GLN A 82 -0.92 14.19 0.42
C GLN A 82 -1.08 14.14 1.95
N GLU A 83 -2.11 14.80 2.49
CA GLU A 83 -2.39 14.79 3.93
C GLU A 83 -2.60 13.37 4.46
N ARG A 84 -3.27 12.52 3.67
CA ARG A 84 -3.50 11.11 4.01
C ARG A 84 -2.22 10.27 3.95
N ILE A 85 -1.33 10.53 2.99
CA ILE A 85 -0.01 9.91 2.94
C ILE A 85 0.77 10.26 4.21
N ASP A 86 0.78 11.54 4.59
CA ASP A 86 1.49 12.03 5.75
C ASP A 86 0.92 11.41 7.04
N ALA A 87 -0.41 11.36 7.18
CA ALA A 87 -1.09 10.78 8.33
C ALA A 87 -0.89 9.26 8.48
N LEU A 88 -0.68 8.55 7.37
CA LEU A 88 -0.54 7.08 7.35
C LEU A 88 0.90 6.61 7.16
N GLN A 89 1.87 7.54 7.09
CA GLN A 89 3.28 7.21 6.85
C GLN A 89 3.83 6.23 7.90
N MET A 90 3.51 6.46 9.18
CA MET A 90 3.95 5.59 10.27
C MET A 90 3.38 4.17 10.12
N LEU A 91 2.11 4.06 9.74
CA LEU A 91 1.46 2.77 9.51
C LEU A 91 2.10 2.02 8.34
N SER A 92 2.38 2.70 7.22
CA SER A 92 3.09 2.10 6.08
C SER A 92 4.46 1.57 6.48
N ARG A 93 5.23 2.35 7.26
CA ARG A 93 6.55 1.94 7.77
C ARG A 93 6.47 0.73 8.69
N GLN A 94 5.59 0.76 9.68
CA GLN A 94 5.41 -0.36 10.62
C GLN A 94 4.92 -1.63 9.91
N SER A 95 4.06 -1.48 8.91
CA SER A 95 3.55 -2.60 8.11
C SER A 95 4.65 -3.21 7.25
N LEU A 96 5.54 -2.38 6.66
CA LEU A 96 6.74 -2.88 5.98
C LEU A 96 7.68 -3.60 6.94
N GLN A 97 7.96 -3.02 8.12
CA GLN A 97 8.80 -3.66 9.15
C GLN A 97 8.26 -5.03 9.56
N TYR A 98 6.94 -5.14 9.73
CA TYR A 98 6.30 -6.42 9.97
C TYR A 98 6.56 -7.42 8.84
N CYS A 99 6.40 -7.01 7.58
CA CYS A 99 6.67 -7.87 6.42
C CYS A 99 8.12 -8.32 6.37
N LEU A 100 9.09 -7.43 6.63
CA LEU A 100 10.51 -7.76 6.66
C LEU A 100 10.84 -8.73 7.81
N GLY A 101 10.35 -8.45 9.02
CA GLY A 101 10.58 -9.29 10.21
C GLY A 101 9.89 -10.66 10.15
N LYS A 102 8.89 -10.82 9.29
CA LYS A 102 8.24 -12.10 8.98
C LYS A 102 8.76 -12.76 7.69
N GLU A 103 9.79 -12.18 7.08
CA GLU A 103 10.36 -12.67 5.82
C GLU A 103 9.30 -12.81 4.70
N LEU A 104 8.28 -11.97 4.72
CA LEU A 104 7.30 -11.89 3.63
C LEU A 104 7.88 -11.10 2.45
N LEU A 105 8.69 -10.09 2.77
CA LEU A 105 9.38 -9.22 1.82
C LEU A 105 10.86 -9.16 2.21
N TYR A 106 11.70 -8.78 1.25
CA TYR A 106 13.07 -8.35 1.49
C TYR A 106 13.35 -7.02 0.80
N LEU A 107 14.27 -6.25 1.35
CA LEU A 107 14.69 -4.94 0.85
C LEU A 107 16.12 -5.03 0.34
N ASN A 108 16.31 -4.73 -0.94
CA ASN A 108 17.62 -4.42 -1.49
C ASN A 108 17.87 -2.92 -1.34
N ILE A 109 18.80 -2.55 -0.45
CA ILE A 109 19.10 -1.15 -0.12
C ILE A 109 19.83 -0.46 -1.27
N ASP A 110 20.72 -1.17 -1.97
CA ASP A 110 21.54 -0.60 -3.04
C ASP A 110 20.67 -0.24 -4.26
N GLU A 111 19.64 -1.03 -4.53
CA GLU A 111 18.71 -0.80 -5.64
C GLU A 111 17.44 -0.05 -5.24
N LEU A 112 17.25 0.24 -3.95
CA LEU A 112 16.03 0.85 -3.40
C LEU A 112 14.76 0.09 -3.82
N ASN A 113 14.85 -1.24 -3.84
CA ASN A 113 13.79 -2.12 -4.29
C ASN A 113 13.35 -3.09 -3.20
N ILE A 114 12.04 -3.24 -3.07
CA ILE A 114 11.37 -4.24 -2.26
C ILE A 114 10.94 -5.38 -3.17
N TYR A 115 11.18 -6.59 -2.71
CA TYR A 115 10.81 -7.82 -3.39
C TYR A 115 9.99 -8.70 -2.46
N ALA A 116 9.05 -9.44 -3.03
CA ALA A 116 8.27 -10.41 -2.30
C ALA A 116 8.93 -11.79 -2.30
N ASN A 117 8.93 -12.43 -1.14
CA ASN A 117 9.22 -13.86 -1.07
C ASN A 117 8.02 -14.65 -1.60
N ASN A 118 8.29 -15.77 -2.27
CA ASN A 118 7.24 -16.64 -2.80
C ASN A 118 6.53 -17.38 -1.66
N LEU A 119 5.39 -16.86 -1.21
CA LEU A 119 4.52 -17.59 -0.29
C LEU A 119 3.67 -18.62 -1.03
N ASP A 120 3.36 -19.72 -0.35
CA ASP A 120 2.43 -20.71 -0.88
C ASP A 120 1.00 -20.13 -0.97
N LYS A 121 0.22 -20.65 -1.93
CA LYS A 121 -1.15 -20.18 -2.18
C LYS A 121 -2.08 -20.36 -0.98
N LYS A 122 -1.83 -21.30 -0.05
CA LYS A 122 -2.67 -21.50 1.13
C LYS A 122 -2.43 -20.38 2.15
N THR A 123 -1.18 -19.95 2.32
CA THR A 123 -0.82 -18.82 3.18
C THR A 123 -1.47 -17.53 2.67
N VAL A 124 -1.34 -17.20 1.38
CA VAL A 124 -1.95 -15.99 0.79
C VAL A 124 -3.49 -16.04 0.82
N LYS A 125 -4.11 -17.22 0.86
CA LYS A 125 -5.57 -17.38 1.02
C LYS A 125 -6.07 -17.03 2.42
N LYS A 126 -5.22 -17.08 3.45
CA LYS A 126 -5.60 -16.71 4.83
C LYS A 126 -5.61 -15.20 5.05
N PHE A 127 -4.99 -14.43 4.15
CA PHE A 127 -4.99 -12.97 4.24
C PHE A 127 -6.40 -12.41 4.08
N ASN A 128 -6.64 -11.27 4.71
CA ASN A 128 -7.86 -10.49 4.62
C ASN A 128 -8.25 -10.30 3.13
N PRO A 129 -9.46 -10.68 2.72
CA PRO A 129 -9.94 -10.49 1.35
C PRO A 129 -9.81 -9.05 0.83
N ASP A 130 -9.97 -8.05 1.69
CA ASP A 130 -9.91 -6.63 1.33
C ASP A 130 -8.53 -6.25 0.79
N SER A 131 -7.47 -6.93 1.22
CA SER A 131 -6.10 -6.67 0.74
C SER A 131 -5.91 -6.95 -0.75
N LYS A 132 -6.83 -7.68 -1.42
CA LYS A 132 -6.79 -7.93 -2.87
C LYS A 132 -6.82 -6.65 -3.72
N ILE A 133 -7.32 -5.56 -3.18
CA ILE A 133 -7.24 -4.26 -3.86
C ILE A 133 -5.78 -3.84 -4.15
N ALA A 134 -4.84 -4.20 -3.28
CA ALA A 134 -3.43 -3.85 -3.44
C ALA A 134 -2.78 -4.58 -4.62
N GLU A 135 -3.23 -5.81 -4.92
CA GLU A 135 -2.83 -6.53 -6.14
C GLU A 135 -3.31 -5.79 -7.41
N ARG A 136 -4.55 -5.29 -7.40
CA ARG A 136 -5.07 -4.48 -8.51
C ARG A 136 -4.29 -3.18 -8.68
N LEU A 137 -3.95 -2.53 -7.56
CA LEU A 137 -3.14 -1.32 -7.57
C LEU A 137 -1.74 -1.57 -8.15
N ALA A 138 -1.09 -2.67 -7.78
CA ALA A 138 0.22 -3.05 -8.32
C ALA A 138 0.19 -3.26 -9.83
N LEU A 139 -0.82 -3.97 -10.35
CA LEU A 139 -1.00 -4.15 -11.79
C LEU A 139 -1.31 -2.84 -12.54
N LEU A 140 -1.97 -1.89 -11.88
CA LEU A 140 -2.22 -0.56 -12.42
C LEU A 140 -0.92 0.26 -12.48
N PHE A 141 -0.17 0.29 -11.37
CA PHE A 141 1.07 1.06 -11.23
C PHE A 141 2.20 0.50 -12.08
N GLY A 142 2.27 -0.82 -12.26
CA GLY A 142 3.27 -1.50 -13.08
C GLY A 142 3.28 -1.14 -14.57
N LYS A 143 2.45 -0.19 -15.02
CA LYS A 143 2.40 0.32 -16.40
C LYS A 143 3.07 1.68 -16.57
N TYR A 144 3.49 2.30 -15.48
CA TYR A 144 3.97 3.68 -15.41
C TYR A 144 5.28 3.71 -14.64
N SER A 145 6.08 4.77 -14.72
CA SER A 145 7.21 4.99 -13.80
C SER A 145 6.76 5.58 -12.46
N VAL A 146 7.66 5.58 -11.44
CA VAL A 146 7.36 6.22 -10.14
C VAL A 146 6.97 7.67 -10.36
N ASP A 147 7.75 8.41 -11.14
CA ASP A 147 7.56 9.83 -11.40
C ASP A 147 6.21 10.11 -12.07
N GLU A 148 5.81 9.27 -13.02
CA GLU A 148 4.50 9.38 -13.69
C GLU A 148 3.35 9.17 -12.71
N ILE A 149 3.46 8.18 -11.82
CA ILE A 149 2.43 7.91 -10.79
C ILE A 149 2.30 9.12 -9.86
N TYR A 150 3.41 9.58 -9.29
CA TYR A 150 3.42 10.71 -8.35
C TYR A 150 2.90 11.99 -9.00
N SER A 151 3.41 12.31 -10.20
CA SER A 151 2.96 13.47 -10.97
C SER A 151 1.47 13.40 -11.30
N TYR A 152 0.97 12.22 -11.68
CA TYR A 152 -0.45 12.05 -12.00
C TYR A 152 -1.32 12.19 -10.76
N LEU A 153 -0.92 11.62 -9.62
CA LEU A 153 -1.65 11.70 -8.37
C LEU A 153 -1.59 13.09 -7.72
N GLY A 154 -0.66 13.95 -8.15
CA GLY A 154 -0.52 15.32 -7.64
C GLY A 154 0.06 15.38 -6.24
N VAL A 155 0.92 14.41 -5.89
CA VAL A 155 1.56 14.29 -4.57
C VAL A 155 3.07 14.39 -4.68
N LYS A 156 3.71 14.82 -3.60
CA LYS A 156 5.17 14.97 -3.54
C LYS A 156 5.80 13.61 -3.25
N LEU A 157 6.92 13.37 -3.92
CA LEU A 157 7.80 12.24 -3.66
C LEU A 157 8.46 12.37 -2.29
#